data_AF-A0A0L0LMN1-F1
#
_entry.id   AF-A0A0L0LMN1-F1
#
_cell.length_a   1.000
_cell.length_b   1.000
_cell.length_c   1.000
_cell.angle_alpha   90.00
_cell.angle_beta   90.00
_cell.angle_gamma   90.00
#
_symmetry.space_group_name_H-M   'P 1'
#
loop_
_entity.id
_entity.type
_entity.pdbx_description
1 polymer ?
#
loop_
_entity_poly.entity_id
_entity_poly.type
_entity_poly.pdbx_seq_one_letter_code
_entity_poly.pdbx_strand_id
1 'polypeptide(L)' 'MTKIRHDDWYSANRIYKEKIFSWITTYQSVVNYMKHPRYSLILKPKVLGKGNGTRYRVKGENLRVFLDKFNRSELR' A
#
# COMPACT_ATOMS: atom_id res chain seq x y z
N MET A 1 7.29 -8.77 12.33
CA MET A 1 6.95 -7.94 11.15
C MET A 1 7.17 -8.75 9.88
N THR A 2 6.22 -8.72 8.94
CA THR A 2 6.35 -9.44 7.67
C THR A 2 7.47 -8.84 6.83
N LYS A 3 8.40 -9.66 6.35
CA LYS A 3 9.52 -9.20 5.51
C LYS A 3 9.00 -8.87 4.11
N ILE A 4 8.81 -7.59 3.82
CA ILE A 4 8.44 -7.11 2.47
C ILE A 4 9.60 -7.42 1.53
N ARG A 5 9.39 -8.20 0.46
CA ARG A 5 10.38 -8.49 -0.58
C ARG A 5 10.35 -7.38 -1.64
N HIS A 6 11.51 -7.02 -2.19
CA HIS A 6 11.64 -5.87 -3.10
C HIS A 6 10.80 -6.02 -4.38
N ASP A 7 10.92 -7.17 -5.04
CA ASP A 7 10.34 -7.41 -6.37
C ASP A 7 8.91 -7.98 -6.33
N ASP A 8 8.42 -8.32 -5.14
CA ASP A 8 7.08 -8.86 -4.95
C ASP A 8 6.00 -7.79 -5.19
N TRP A 9 4.86 -8.24 -5.69
CA TRP A 9 3.63 -7.44 -5.71
C TRP A 9 2.75 -7.76 -4.52
N TYR A 10 2.28 -6.71 -3.86
CA TYR A 10 1.42 -6.77 -2.68
C TYR A 10 0.03 -6.24 -3.01
N SER A 11 -0.98 -7.08 -2.89
CA SER A 11 -2.37 -6.64 -3.01
C SER A 11 -2.81 -5.88 -1.77
N ALA A 12 -3.84 -5.03 -1.90
CA ALA A 12 -4.47 -4.38 -0.74
C ALA A 12 -4.88 -5.40 0.34
N ASN A 13 -5.36 -6.59 -0.06
CA ASN A 13 -5.76 -7.63 0.88
C ASN A 13 -4.55 -8.23 1.62
N ARG A 14 -3.44 -8.43 0.91
CA ARG A 14 -2.18 -8.90 1.51
C ARG A 14 -1.65 -7.88 2.53
N ILE A 15 -1.60 -6.59 2.14
CA ILE A 15 -1.17 -5.50 3.02
C ILE A 15 -2.03 -5.42 4.28
N TYR A 16 -3.34 -5.60 4.14
CA TYR A 16 -4.27 -5.62 5.27
C TYR A 16 -4.06 -6.84 6.19
N LYS A 17 -4.05 -8.06 5.64
CA LYS A 17 -3.93 -9.30 6.41
C LYS A 17 -2.58 -9.44 7.11
N GLU A 18 -1.50 -9.04 6.42
CA GLU A 18 -0.14 -9.10 6.94
C GLU A 18 0.21 -7.90 7.85
N LYS A 19 -0.75 -6.99 8.09
CA LYS A 19 -0.58 -5.78 8.91
C LYS A 19 0.65 -4.96 8.51
N ILE A 20 0.90 -4.82 7.21
CA ILE A 20 2.00 -4.03 6.67
C ILE A 20 1.85 -2.55 7.07
N PHE A 21 0.62 -2.04 7.03
CA PHE A 21 0.26 -0.78 7.66
C PHE A 21 -0.30 -1.08 9.05
N SER A 22 0.57 -1.06 10.07
CA SER A 22 0.21 -1.48 11.44
C SER A 22 -0.86 -0.60 12.08
N TRP A 23 -0.95 0.67 11.67
CA TRP A 23 -1.94 1.64 12.15
C TRP A 23 -3.33 1.50 11.48
N ILE A 24 -3.47 0.64 10.46
CA ILE A 24 -4.73 0.48 9.74
C ILE A 24 -5.56 -0.67 10.31
N THR A 25 -6.81 -0.35 10.64
CA THR A 25 -7.79 -1.30 11.19
C THR A 25 -8.73 -1.92 10.15
N THR A 26 -8.90 -1.29 8.98
CA THR A 26 -9.83 -1.77 7.94
C THR A 26 -9.17 -1.93 6.58
N TYR A 27 -9.66 -2.89 5.79
CA TYR A 27 -9.23 -3.08 4.40
C TYR A 27 -9.48 -1.82 3.55
N GLN A 28 -10.63 -1.16 3.76
CA GLN A 28 -10.98 0.04 2.99
C GLN A 28 -9.98 1.18 3.19
N SER A 29 -9.43 1.34 4.40
CA SER A 29 -8.37 2.31 4.66
C SER A 29 -7.11 2.00 3.85
N VAL A 30 -6.70 0.73 3.71
CA VAL A 30 -5.56 0.36 2.84
C VAL A 30 -5.82 0.81 1.40
N VAL A 31 -7.01 0.56 0.87
CA VAL A 31 -7.40 0.99 -0.48
C VAL A 31 -7.39 2.52 -0.59
N ASN A 32 -7.90 3.23 0.41
CA ASN A 32 -7.90 4.68 0.44
C ASN A 32 -6.47 5.24 0.41
N TYR A 33 -5.52 4.66 1.15
CA TYR A 33 -4.11 5.04 1.09
C TYR A 33 -3.51 4.84 -0.30
N MET A 34 -3.82 3.72 -0.96
CA MET A 34 -3.35 3.49 -2.34
C MET A 34 -3.94 4.51 -3.32
N LYS A 35 -5.21 4.89 -3.14
CA LYS A 35 -5.91 5.84 -4.03
C LYS A 35 -5.58 7.30 -3.74
N HIS A 36 -5.15 7.62 -2.51
CA HIS A 36 -4.95 8.99 -2.07
C HIS A 36 -3.91 9.70 -2.95
N PRO A 37 -4.21 10.86 -3.56
CA PRO A 37 -3.34 11.50 -4.54
C PRO A 37 -1.90 11.72 -4.05
N ARG A 38 -1.73 12.08 -2.77
CA ARG A 38 -0.40 12.27 -2.18
C ARG A 38 0.39 10.97 -2.04
N TYR A 39 -0.28 9.88 -1.67
CA TYR A 39 0.39 8.60 -1.34
C TYR A 39 0.53 7.71 -2.57
N SER A 40 -0.37 7.84 -3.54
CA SER A 40 -0.32 7.11 -4.81
C SER A 40 0.92 7.46 -5.64
N LEU A 41 1.49 8.66 -5.48
CA LEU A 41 2.77 9.05 -6.10
C LEU A 41 3.96 8.21 -5.61
N ILE A 42 3.91 7.78 -4.34
CA ILE A 42 4.95 6.98 -3.70
C ILE A 42 4.64 5.49 -3.88
N LEU A 43 3.41 5.08 -3.53
CA LEU A 43 2.96 3.70 -3.62
C LEU A 43 2.88 3.20 -5.07
N LYS A 44 2.59 4.09 -6.03
CA LYS A 44 2.44 3.77 -7.46
C LYS A 44 1.61 2.51 -7.68
N PRO A 45 0.36 2.46 -7.18
CA PRO A 45 -0.46 1.26 -7.26
C PRO A 45 -0.78 0.92 -8.73
N LYS A 46 -0.57 -0.34 -9.09
CA LYS A 46 -1.09 -0.92 -10.32
C LYS A 46 -2.56 -1.26 -10.10
N VAL A 47 -3.42 -0.61 -10.89
CA VAL A 47 -4.86 -0.87 -10.92
C VAL A 47 -5.14 -2.04 -11.87
N LEU A 48 -5.91 -3.01 -11.41
CA LEU A 48 -6.30 -4.20 -12.18
C LEU A 48 -7.83 -4.28 -12.23
N GLY A 49 -8.39 -4.19 -13.44
CA GLY A 49 -9.84 -4.21 -13.68
C GLY A 49 -10.48 -2.82 -13.67
N LYS A 50 -11.80 -2.79 -13.87
CA LYS A 50 -12.65 -1.59 -13.86
C LYS A 50 -13.93 -1.87 -13.06
N GLY A 51 -14.50 -0.86 -12.41
CA GLY A 51 -15.75 -0.96 -11.64
C GLY A 51 -15.62 -1.71 -10.31
N ASN A 52 -16.65 -2.47 -9.92
CA ASN A 52 -16.74 -3.16 -8.62
C ASN A 52 -15.66 -4.25 -8.40
N GLY A 53 -15.00 -4.71 -9.47
CA GLY A 53 -13.91 -5.70 -9.40
C GLY A 53 -12.50 -5.12 -9.33
N THR A 54 -12.36 -3.80 -9.17
CA THR A 54 -11.05 -3.12 -9.21
C THR A 54 -10.15 -3.58 -8.07
N ARG A 55 -8.98 -4.12 -8.42
CA ARG A 55 -7.94 -4.55 -7.48
C ARG A 55 -6.73 -3.63 -7.57
N TYR A 56 -6.10 -3.39 -6.43
CA TYR A 56 -4.88 -2.58 -6.34
C TYR A 56 -3.71 -3.45 -5.90
N ARG A 57 -2.57 -3.30 -6.57
CA ARG A 57 -1.31 -3.92 -6.18
C ARG A 57 -0.20 -2.88 -6.12
N VAL A 58 0.65 -3.00 -5.12
CA VAL A 58 1.83 -2.13 -4.94
C VAL A 58 3.08 -3.00 -4.96
N LYS A 59 4.15 -2.53 -5.60
CA LYS A 59 5.45 -3.20 -5.58
C LYS A 59 6.10 -3.07 -4.20
N GLY A 60 6.83 -4.09 -3.77
CA GLY A 60 7.46 -4.10 -2.46
C GLY A 60 8.47 -2.97 -2.23
N GLU A 61 9.22 -2.58 -3.28
CA GLU A 61 10.10 -1.40 -3.24
C GLU A 61 9.36 -0.13 -2.83
N ASN A 62 8.21 0.15 -3.44
CA ASN A 62 7.39 1.33 -3.17
C ASN A 62 6.77 1.29 -1.77
N LEU A 63 6.35 0.10 -1.31
CA LEU A 63 5.86 -0.09 0.06
C LEU A 63 6.94 0.24 1.09
N ARG A 64 8.17 -0.22 0.89
CA ARG A 64 9.29 0.08 1.80
C ARG A 64 9.58 1.58 1.84
N VAL A 65 9.64 2.23 0.67
CA VAL A 65 9.84 3.69 0.58
C VAL A 65 8.72 4.44 1.29
N PHE A 66 7.46 4.03 1.08
CA PHE A 66 6.32 4.64 1.75
C PHE A 66 6.40 4.50 3.28
N LEU A 67 6.73 3.32 3.79
CA LEU A 67 6.86 3.06 5.24
C LEU A 67 8.00 3.85 5.86
N ASP A 68 9.15 3.93 5.20
CA ASP A 68 10.29 4.73 5.68
C ASP A 68 9.92 6.21 5.78
N LYS A 69 9.29 6.77 4.75
CA LYS A 69 8.80 8.16 4.75
C LYS A 69 7.73 8.40 5.81
N PHE A 70 6.82 7.45 6.01
CA PHE A 70 5.79 7.53 7.04
C PHE A 70 6.41 7.57 8.44
N ASN A 71 7.35 6.66 8.72
CA ASN A 71 8.02 6.58 10.03
C ASN A 71 8.88 7.81 10.32
N ARG A 72 9.48 8.42 9.29
CA ARG A 72 10.24 9.68 9.41
C ARG A 72 9.35 10.92 9.51
N SER A 73 8.02 10.77 9.49
CA SER A 73 7.06 11.89 9.45
C SER A 73 7.20 12.82 8.24
N GLU A 74 7.83 12.36 7.16
CA GLU A 74 8.02 13.11 5.90
C GLU A 74 6.75 13.13 5.02
N LEU A 75 5.67 12.49 5.49
CA LEU A 75 4.37 12.46 4.82
C LEU A 75 3.38 13.50 5.37
N ARG A 76 3.81 14.39 6.29
CA ARG A 76 3.01 15.50 6.85
C ARG A 76 2.87 16.67 5.89
#